data_AF-A0A941Q1E5-F1
#
_entry.id   AF-A0A941Q1E5-F1
#
_cell.length_a   1.000
_cell.length_b   1.000
_cell.length_c   1.000
_cell.angle_alpha   90.00
_cell.angle_beta   90.00
_cell.angle_gamma   90.00
#
_symmetry.space_group_name_H-M   'P 1'
#
loop_
_entity.id
_entity.type
_entity.pdbx_description
1 polymer ?
#
loop_
_entity_poly.entity_id
_entity_poly.type
_entity_poly.pdbx_seq_one_letter_code
_entity_poly.pdbx_strand_id
1 'polypeptide(L)'
;MARTDPLRGFRFLIEIEGIASAAFARVKGLAREIKHESIREGGVNDYEHKLMSQVTYPPLVLERGLALPNLWQWAEEAANGRAVRHKVSIRLQNEAGQPTWAWHVDHALPVKWSCSDIDAHSSQVLMESIELAHHGLRKDP
;
A
#
# COMPACT_ATOMS: atom_id res chain seq x y z
N MET A 1 22.38 8.04 25.58
CA MET A 1 21.21 7.86 24.68
C MET A 1 21.57 6.82 23.64
N ALA A 2 20.74 5.81 23.42
CA ALA A 2 20.96 4.84 22.34
C ALA A 2 20.79 5.54 20.99
N ARG A 3 21.66 5.23 20.01
CA ARG A 3 21.61 5.79 18.66
C ARG A 3 20.31 5.37 17.99
N THR A 4 19.50 6.32 17.52
CA THR A 4 18.30 6.02 16.73
C THR A 4 18.73 5.72 15.30
N ASP A 5 18.82 4.43 14.99
CA ASP A 5 19.16 3.98 13.64
C ASP A 5 17.92 3.95 12.72
N PRO A 6 18.04 4.36 11.45
CA PRO A 6 16.96 4.28 10.50
C PRO A 6 16.57 2.81 10.24
N LEU A 7 15.27 2.54 10.17
CA LEU A 7 14.74 1.21 9.85
C LEU A 7 15.04 0.83 8.40
N ARG A 8 15.36 -0.45 8.17
CA ARG A 8 15.61 -0.98 6.83
C ARG A 8 14.31 -1.51 6.22
N GLY A 9 14.03 -1.16 4.96
CA GLY A 9 12.75 -1.45 4.28
C GLY A 9 12.52 -2.88 3.80
N PHE A 10 13.35 -3.86 4.20
CA PHE A 10 13.24 -5.25 3.72
C PHE A 10 12.63 -6.23 4.73
N ARG A 11 12.42 -5.82 5.99
CA ARG A 11 11.74 -6.64 7.01
C ARG A 11 10.39 -6.03 7.34
N PHE A 12 9.35 -6.58 6.74
CA PHE A 12 7.98 -6.16 6.99
C PHE A 12 7.02 -7.34 6.93
N LEU A 13 5.90 -7.17 7.65
CA LEU A 13 4.78 -8.09 7.63
C LEU A 13 3.53 -7.33 7.21
N ILE A 14 2.70 -7.98 6.39
CA ILE A 14 1.43 -7.43 5.96
C ILE A 14 0.30 -8.32 6.45
N GLU A 15 -0.69 -7.67 7.03
CA GLU A 15 -1.89 -8.30 7.52
C GLU A 15 -3.10 -7.64 6.84
N ILE A 16 -3.84 -8.42 6.07
CA ILE A 16 -5.12 -8.08 5.48
C ILE A 16 -6.18 -8.77 6.34
N GLU A 17 -7.00 -7.96 7.00
CA GLU A 17 -7.99 -8.40 7.97
C GLU A 17 -8.85 -9.57 7.44
N GLY A 18 -8.76 -10.74 8.07
CA GLY A 18 -9.55 -11.93 7.72
C GLY A 18 -9.15 -12.66 6.43
N ILE A 19 -8.19 -12.14 5.64
CA ILE A 19 -7.80 -12.72 4.35
C ILE A 19 -6.40 -13.32 4.41
N ALA A 20 -5.41 -12.54 4.85
CA ALA A 20 -4.00 -12.93 4.76
C ALA A 20 -3.17 -12.31 5.88
N SER A 21 -2.28 -13.08 6.48
CA SER A 21 -1.17 -12.56 7.27
C SER A 21 0.09 -13.25 6.76
N ALA A 22 0.89 -12.55 5.95
CA ALA A 22 1.99 -13.17 5.22
C ALA A 22 3.14 -12.21 4.94
N ALA A 23 4.30 -12.79 4.61
CA ALA A 23 5.40 -12.06 4.01
C ALA A 23 5.08 -11.73 2.55
N PHE A 24 5.22 -10.47 2.19
CA PHE A 24 5.14 -10.00 0.81
C PHE A 24 6.54 -9.63 0.34
N ALA A 25 6.78 -9.73 -0.96
CA ALA A 25 8.06 -9.36 -1.55
C ALA A 25 8.18 -7.84 -1.72
N ARG A 26 7.06 -7.15 -1.96
CA ARG A 26 7.07 -5.72 -2.22
C ARG A 26 5.75 -5.04 -1.83
N VAL A 27 5.88 -3.79 -1.41
CA VAL A 27 4.78 -2.83 -1.18
C VAL A 27 5.10 -1.55 -1.94
N LYS A 28 4.13 -1.03 -2.69
CA LYS A 28 4.20 0.29 -3.36
C LYS A 28 2.93 1.08 -3.06
N GLY A 29 2.98 2.40 -3.25
CA GLY A 29 1.81 3.26 -3.08
C GLY A 29 1.60 3.78 -1.65
N LEU A 30 2.59 3.62 -0.76
CA LEU A 30 2.58 4.26 0.56
C LEU A 30 2.87 5.76 0.43
N ALA A 31 1.88 6.51 -0.03
CA ALA A 31 1.97 7.95 -0.18
C ALA A 31 0.65 8.63 0.17
N ARG A 32 0.75 9.90 0.57
CA ARG A 32 -0.36 10.80 0.80
C ARG A 32 -0.03 12.10 0.08
N GLU A 33 -0.86 12.50 -0.85
CA GLU A 33 -0.69 13.74 -1.61
C GLU A 33 -1.76 14.74 -1.20
N ILE A 34 -1.37 16.01 -1.02
CA ILE A 34 -2.31 17.10 -0.76
C ILE A 34 -2.34 17.97 -2.00
N LYS A 35 -3.46 17.92 -2.73
CA LYS A 35 -3.67 18.78 -3.89
C LYS A 35 -3.82 20.24 -3.42
N HIS A 36 -3.31 21.16 -4.22
CA HIS A 36 -3.44 22.58 -3.96
C HIS A 36 -3.60 23.35 -5.27
N GLU A 37 -4.21 24.51 -5.18
CA GLU A 37 -4.39 25.46 -6.27
C GLU A 37 -3.65 26.76 -5.92
N SER A 38 -2.95 27.33 -6.90
CA SER A 38 -2.26 28.60 -6.74
C SER A 38 -3.11 29.76 -7.23
N ILE A 39 -3.27 30.78 -6.40
CA ILE A 39 -3.95 32.03 -6.73
C ILE A 39 -2.97 33.19 -6.66
N ARG A 40 -2.95 33.99 -7.73
CA ARG A 40 -2.19 35.25 -7.78
C ARG A 40 -3.06 36.40 -7.34
N GLU A 41 -2.55 37.20 -6.40
CA GLU A 41 -3.20 38.42 -5.95
C GLU A 41 -2.53 39.65 -6.59
N GLY A 42 -3.33 40.57 -7.14
CA GLY A 42 -2.81 41.80 -7.70
C GLY A 42 -2.19 42.69 -6.62
N GLY A 43 -1.01 43.26 -6.91
CA GLY A 43 -0.28 44.09 -5.96
C GLY A 43 0.68 43.32 -5.04
N VAL A 44 0.62 41.98 -5.03
CA VAL A 44 1.60 41.12 -4.37
C VAL A 44 2.40 40.37 -5.42
N ASN A 45 3.68 40.72 -5.59
CA ASN A 45 4.56 40.10 -6.59
C ASN A 45 5.58 39.13 -5.98
N ASP A 46 5.59 38.98 -4.65
CA ASP A 46 6.61 38.19 -3.94
C ASP A 46 6.24 36.70 -3.84
N TYR A 47 4.95 36.36 -3.87
CA TYR A 47 4.47 34.98 -3.73
C TYR A 47 3.07 34.75 -4.33
N GLU A 48 2.72 33.48 -4.51
CA GLU A 48 1.36 33.02 -4.85
C GLU A 48 0.70 32.40 -3.62
N HIS A 49 -0.61 32.62 -3.44
CA HIS A 49 -1.39 31.97 -2.40
C HIS A 49 -1.65 30.52 -2.78
N LYS A 50 -1.32 29.58 -1.90
CA LYS A 50 -1.57 28.14 -2.12
C LYS A 50 -2.76 27.70 -1.30
N LEU A 51 -3.89 27.44 -1.96
CA LEU A 51 -5.10 26.92 -1.32
C LEU A 51 -5.12 25.40 -1.42
N MET A 52 -5.12 24.72 -0.28
CA MET A 52 -5.18 23.26 -0.25
C MET A 52 -6.61 22.79 -0.57
N SER A 53 -6.72 21.75 -1.40
CA SER A 53 -7.99 21.16 -1.83
C SER A 53 -8.17 19.78 -1.22
N GLN A 54 -8.04 18.72 -2.02
CA GLN A 54 -8.30 17.34 -1.60
C GLN A 54 -7.01 16.57 -1.30
N VAL A 55 -7.08 15.70 -0.29
CA VAL A 55 -6.04 14.69 -0.05
C VAL A 55 -6.31 13.47 -0.95
N THR A 56 -5.32 13.08 -1.74
CA THR A 56 -5.37 11.89 -2.60
C THR A 56 -4.39 10.82 -2.14
N TYR A 57 -4.77 9.57 -2.36
CA TYR A 57 -3.95 8.40 -2.08
C TYR A 57 -3.81 7.59 -3.37
N PRO A 58 -2.59 7.30 -3.84
CA PRO A 58 -2.41 6.38 -4.94
C PRO A 58 -2.79 4.95 -4.51
N PRO A 59 -3.15 4.07 -5.44
CA PRO A 59 -3.44 2.67 -5.12
C PRO A 59 -2.25 1.98 -4.44
N LEU A 60 -2.55 1.16 -3.44
CA LEU A 60 -1.57 0.32 -2.75
C LEU A 60 -1.34 -0.94 -3.57
N VAL A 61 -0.10 -1.22 -3.97
CA VAL A 61 0.25 -2.42 -4.73
C VAL A 61 1.05 -3.37 -3.84
N LEU A 62 0.54 -4.60 -3.69
CA LEU A 62 1.14 -5.66 -2.90
C LEU A 62 1.56 -6.81 -3.82
N GLU A 63 2.83 -7.21 -3.74
CA GLU A 63 3.39 -8.28 -4.57
C GLU A 63 3.95 -9.39 -3.68
N ARG A 64 3.60 -10.65 -3.98
CA ARG A 64 4.14 -11.83 -3.30
C ARG A 64 4.25 -13.01 -4.25
N GLY A 65 4.99 -14.04 -3.83
CA GLY A 65 5.03 -15.31 -4.57
C GLY A 65 3.64 -15.95 -4.61
N LEU A 66 3.27 -16.51 -5.76
CA LEU A 66 2.02 -17.22 -5.95
C LEU A 66 2.04 -18.53 -5.15
N ALA A 67 1.30 -18.56 -4.04
CA ALA A 67 1.26 -19.72 -3.14
C ALA A 67 -0.12 -20.00 -2.54
N LEU A 68 -0.95 -18.98 -2.31
CA LEU A 68 -2.26 -19.10 -1.65
C LEU A 68 -3.36 -18.45 -2.50
N PRO A 69 -4.59 -19.00 -2.50
CA PRO A 69 -5.68 -18.51 -3.36
C PRO A 69 -6.37 -17.25 -2.81
N ASN A 70 -6.09 -16.84 -1.58
CA ASN A 70 -6.85 -15.81 -0.87
C ASN A 70 -6.85 -14.43 -1.54
N LEU A 71 -5.77 -14.01 -2.21
CA LEU A 71 -5.75 -12.73 -2.95
C LEU A 71 -6.58 -12.81 -4.24
N TRP A 72 -6.49 -13.92 -4.95
CA TRP A 72 -7.33 -14.19 -6.12
C TRP A 72 -8.81 -14.22 -5.73
N GLN A 73 -9.17 -14.98 -4.69
CA GLN A 73 -10.56 -15.09 -4.22
C GLN A 73 -11.15 -13.74 -3.84
N TRP A 74 -10.39 -12.91 -3.12
CA TRP A 74 -10.84 -11.57 -2.75
C TRP A 74 -11.07 -10.68 -3.99
N ALA A 75 -10.17 -10.74 -4.97
CA ALA A 75 -10.33 -10.01 -6.23
C ALA A 75 -11.52 -10.53 -7.06
N GLU A 76 -11.72 -11.84 -7.11
CA GLU A 76 -12.84 -12.49 -7.80
C GLU A 76 -14.19 -12.12 -7.17
N GLU A 77 -14.29 -12.12 -5.83
CA GLU A 77 -15.49 -11.67 -5.13
C GLU A 77 -15.83 -10.21 -5.44
N ALA A 78 -14.82 -9.33 -5.45
CA ALA A 78 -15.00 -7.93 -5.82
C ALA A 78 -15.46 -7.78 -7.28
N ALA A 79 -14.86 -8.53 -8.21
CA ALA A 79 -15.25 -8.53 -9.62
C ALA A 79 -16.69 -9.03 -9.83
N ASN A 80 -17.14 -9.97 -9.00
CA ASN A 80 -18.52 -10.50 -9.00
C ASN A 80 -19.52 -9.59 -8.27
N GLY A 81 -19.13 -8.36 -7.91
CA GLY A 81 -20.00 -7.38 -7.24
C GLY A 81 -20.17 -7.60 -5.73
N ARG A 82 -19.45 -8.56 -5.14
CA ARG A 82 -19.42 -8.83 -3.69
C ARG A 82 -18.20 -8.17 -3.04
N ALA A 83 -18.03 -6.87 -3.34
CA ALA A 83 -16.90 -6.07 -2.91
C ALA A 83 -16.88 -5.83 -1.39
N VAL A 84 -16.14 -6.66 -0.66
CA VAL A 84 -15.86 -6.46 0.78
C VAL A 84 -14.55 -5.68 0.94
N ARG A 85 -14.61 -4.62 1.75
CA ARG A 85 -13.46 -3.78 2.08
C ARG A 85 -12.79 -4.28 3.34
N HIS A 86 -11.46 -4.30 3.35
CA HIS A 86 -10.68 -4.78 4.48
C HIS A 86 -9.68 -3.73 4.95
N LYS A 87 -9.31 -3.78 6.22
CA LYS A 87 -8.15 -3.04 6.72
C LYS A 87 -6.87 -3.78 6.36
N VAL A 88 -5.87 -3.05 5.87
CA VAL A 88 -4.53 -3.58 5.61
C VAL A 88 -3.54 -2.93 6.55
N SER A 89 -2.72 -3.74 7.24
CA SER A 89 -1.70 -3.28 8.16
C SER A 89 -0.32 -3.68 7.65
N ILE A 90 0.59 -2.72 7.52
CA ILE A 90 1.96 -2.93 7.07
C ILE A 90 2.88 -2.58 8.24
N ARG A 91 3.58 -3.57 8.77
CA ARG A 91 4.43 -3.42 9.96
C ARG A 91 5.89 -3.62 9.60
N LEU A 92 6.73 -2.63 9.86
CA LEU A 92 8.19 -2.76 9.81
C LEU A 92 8.73 -3.40 11.08
N GLN A 93 9.75 -4.23 10.90
CA GLN A 93 10.44 -4.92 11.98
C GLN A 93 11.89 -4.43 12.12
N ASN A 94 12.38 -4.38 13.37
CA ASN A 94 13.78 -4.11 13.65
C ASN A 94 14.66 -5.37 13.45
N GLU A 95 15.95 -5.26 13.77
CA GLU A 95 16.90 -6.38 13.65
C GLU A 95 16.53 -7.58 14.53
N ALA A 96 15.88 -7.33 15.68
CA ALA A 96 15.35 -8.34 16.59
C ALA A 96 13.98 -8.92 16.13
N GLY A 97 13.43 -8.49 15.00
CA GLY A 97 12.13 -8.93 14.50
C GLY A 97 10.92 -8.30 15.20
N GLN A 98 11.14 -7.32 16.09
CA GLN A 98 10.06 -6.65 16.81
C GLN A 98 9.42 -5.56 15.93
N PRO A 99 8.09 -5.43 15.93
CA PRO A 99 7.41 -4.37 15.20
C PRO A 99 7.79 -3.01 15.78
N THR A 100 8.24 -2.10 14.94
CA THR A 100 8.73 -0.77 15.36
C THR A 100 8.02 0.39 14.67
N TRP A 101 7.42 0.14 13.51
CA TRP A 101 6.68 1.14 12.78
C TRP A 101 5.56 0.45 12.02
N ALA A 102 4.40 1.09 11.95
CA ALA A 102 3.28 0.52 11.22
C ALA A 102 2.46 1.59 10.48
N TRP A 103 1.92 1.16 9.36
CA TRP A 103 0.90 1.88 8.62
C TRP A 103 -0.37 1.05 8.55
N HIS A 104 -1.50 1.73 8.66
CA HIS A 104 -2.80 1.14 8.38
C HIS A 104 -3.41 1.82 7.16
N VAL A 105 -3.90 1.00 6.27
CA VAL A 105 -4.66 1.39 5.09
C VAL A 105 -6.10 1.00 5.34
N ASP A 106 -6.97 2.00 5.33
CA ASP A 106 -8.37 1.86 5.68
C ASP A 106 -9.23 1.67 4.44
N HIS A 107 -10.21 0.77 4.55
CA HIS A 107 -11.21 0.52 3.51
C HIS A 107 -10.59 0.11 2.16
N ALA A 108 -9.58 -0.76 2.20
CA ALA A 108 -8.93 -1.26 1.00
C ALA A 108 -9.87 -2.20 0.21
N LEU A 109 -9.89 -2.03 -1.11
CA LEU A 109 -10.69 -2.80 -2.05
C LEU A 109 -9.81 -3.21 -3.23
N PRO A 110 -9.84 -4.47 -3.69
CA PRO A 110 -9.04 -4.88 -4.82
C PRO A 110 -9.66 -4.35 -6.10
N VAL A 111 -8.84 -3.66 -6.89
CA VAL A 111 -9.22 -3.09 -8.19
C VAL A 111 -8.52 -3.78 -9.35
N LYS A 112 -7.45 -4.53 -9.07
CA LYS A 112 -6.73 -5.33 -10.05
C LYS A 112 -5.98 -6.48 -9.38
N TRP A 113 -6.01 -7.65 -10.00
CA TRP A 113 -5.11 -8.76 -9.71
C TRP A 113 -4.39 -9.16 -10.98
N SER A 114 -3.12 -9.53 -10.87
CA SER A 114 -2.29 -9.98 -11.99
C SER A 114 -1.26 -10.99 -11.53
N CYS A 115 -0.86 -11.89 -12.42
CA CYS A 115 0.23 -12.84 -12.20
C CYS A 115 1.36 -12.54 -13.19
N SER A 116 2.56 -13.01 -12.85
CA SER A 116 3.71 -13.02 -13.76
C SER A 116 3.43 -13.91 -14.97
N ASP A 117 4.09 -13.60 -16.09
CA ASP A 117 4.03 -14.41 -17.29
C ASP A 117 4.58 -15.82 -17.02
N ILE A 118 3.90 -16.82 -17.56
CA ILE A 118 4.29 -18.23 -17.45
C ILE A 118 5.02 -18.61 -18.74
N ASP A 119 6.33 -18.86 -18.61
CA ASP A 119 7.20 -19.25 -19.72
C ASP A 119 7.86 -20.60 -19.42
N ALA A 120 7.65 -21.59 -20.30
CA ALA A 120 8.23 -22.92 -20.18
C ALA A 120 9.77 -22.94 -20.29
N HIS A 121 10.39 -21.87 -20.80
CA HIS A 121 11.85 -21.73 -20.94
C HIS A 121 12.50 -21.00 -19.75
N SER A 122 11.73 -20.50 -18.79
CA SER A 122 12.21 -19.72 -17.65
C SER A 122 11.93 -20.42 -16.31
N SER A 123 12.91 -20.41 -15.40
CA SER A 123 12.79 -20.99 -14.05
C SER A 123 12.48 -19.93 -12.97
N GLN A 124 11.66 -18.93 -13.31
CA GLN A 124 11.32 -17.83 -12.40
C GLN A 124 10.25 -18.22 -11.36
N VAL A 125 10.32 -17.61 -10.18
CA VAL A 125 9.24 -17.70 -9.19
C VAL A 125 8.06 -16.86 -9.70
N LEU A 126 6.89 -17.48 -9.83
CA LEU A 126 5.68 -16.76 -10.19
C LEU A 126 5.28 -15.80 -9.06
N MET A 127 5.12 -14.53 -9.41
CA MET A 127 4.65 -13.50 -8.49
C MET A 127 3.22 -13.13 -8.86
N GLU A 128 2.38 -13.01 -7.84
CA GLU A 128 1.09 -12.34 -7.95
C GLU A 128 1.18 -10.92 -7.40
N SER A 129 0.41 -10.03 -8.01
CA SER A 129 0.30 -8.61 -7.66
C SER A 129 -1.16 -8.23 -7.54
N ILE A 130 -1.53 -7.64 -6.40
CA ILE A 130 -2.86 -7.09 -6.15
C ILE A 130 -2.76 -5.57 -5.93
N GLU A 131 -3.60 -4.82 -6.64
CA GLU A 131 -3.72 -3.37 -6.53
C GLU A 131 -5.00 -3.04 -5.77
N LEU A 132 -4.86 -2.18 -4.75
CA LEU A 132 -5.91 -1.85 -3.82
C LEU A 132 -6.21 -0.35 -3.87
N ALA A 133 -7.45 0.00 -4.20
CA ALA A 133 -7.96 1.34 -3.93
C ALA A 133 -8.36 1.42 -2.46
N HIS A 134 -8.14 2.56 -1.81
CA HIS A 134 -8.40 2.73 -0.39
C HIS A 134 -8.77 4.17 -0.04
N HIS A 135 -9.36 4.37 1.14
CA HIS A 135 -9.85 5.69 1.56
C HIS A 135 -8.86 6.46 2.43
N GLY A 136 -7.82 5.81 2.94
CA GLY A 136 -6.84 6.52 3.74
C GLY A 136 -5.63 5.67 4.11
N LEU A 137 -4.55 6.40 4.41
CA LEU A 137 -3.32 5.87 4.98
C LEU A 137 -3.09 6.60 6.30
N ARG A 138 -3.04 5.85 7.40
CA ARG A 138 -2.69 6.37 8.72
C ARG A 138 -1.46 5.69 9.27
N LYS A 139 -0.63 6.43 9.99
CA LYS A 139 0.46 5.88 10.79
C LYS A 139 -0.12 5.37 12.11
N ASP A 140 0.36 4.22 12.59
CA ASP A 140 0.08 3.77 13.95
C ASP A 140 0.73 4.75 14.96
N PRO A 141 0.05 5.13 16.07
CA PRO A 141 0.55 6.11 17.04
C PRO A 141 1.89 5.73 17.66
#